data_AF-A0A3R7WPL9-F1
#
_entry.id   AF-A0A3R7WPL9-F1
#
_cell.length_a   1.000
_cell.length_b   1.000
_cell.length_c   1.000
_cell.angle_alpha   90.00
_cell.angle_beta   90.00
_cell.angle_gamma   90.00
#
_symmetry.space_group_name_H-M   'P 1'
#
loop_
_entity.id
_entity.type
_entity.pdbx_description
1 polymer ?
#
loop_
_entity_poly.entity_id
_entity_poly.type
_entity_poly.pdbx_seq_one_letter_code
_entity_poly.pdbx_strand_id
1 'polypeptide(L)'
;MITSLKVFGCVAWRRNETQEKTASQANLCMFLGYSEVKKAYKVYDLEDKKTVFTVDCTFKETEFHPHVPCSSRMTTTSATANVAPWRKPPRKTLTWT
;
A
#
# COMPACT_ATOMS: atom_id res chain seq x y z
N MET A 1 5.89 15.80 15.15
CA MET A 1 6.81 15.11 14.23
C MET A 1 6.31 13.69 13.97
N ILE A 2 6.22 13.27 12.70
CA ILE A 2 6.03 11.85 12.34
C ILE A 2 7.41 11.22 12.37
N THR A 3 7.67 10.35 13.34
CA THR A 3 9.00 9.80 13.62
C THR A 3 9.34 8.58 12.76
N SER A 4 8.39 8.03 12.01
CA SER A 4 8.64 7.00 11.00
C SER A 4 7.51 6.98 9.97
N LEU A 5 7.87 7.07 8.68
CA LEU A 5 6.92 6.88 7.59
C LEU A 5 6.67 5.38 7.38
N LYS A 6 5.43 5.02 7.05
CA LYS A 6 4.99 3.64 6.79
C LYS A 6 4.85 3.42 5.29
N VAL A 7 5.11 2.18 4.85
CA VAL A 7 5.02 1.80 3.44
C VAL A 7 3.57 1.69 3.01
N PHE A 8 3.16 2.47 2.01
CA PHE A 8 1.81 2.41 1.44
C PHE A 8 1.48 1.02 0.88
N GLY A 9 0.25 0.56 1.12
CA GLY A 9 -0.23 -0.74 0.65
C GLY A 9 0.26 -1.93 1.48
N CYS A 10 1.05 -1.72 2.53
CA CYS A 10 1.47 -2.81 3.40
C CYS A 10 0.29 -3.38 4.21
N VAL A 11 0.44 -4.62 4.65
CA VAL A 11 -0.52 -5.27 5.54
C VAL A 11 -0.42 -4.65 6.93
N ALA A 12 -1.58 -4.33 7.49
CA ALA A 12 -1.72 -3.78 8.83
C ALA A 12 -2.77 -4.56 9.61
N TRP A 13 -2.55 -4.78 10.90
CA TRP A 13 -3.56 -5.31 11.81
C TRP A 13 -4.05 -4.19 12.70
N ARG A 14 -5.35 -3.92 12.63
CA ARG A 14 -6.02 -2.99 13.54
C ARG A 14 -6.57 -3.77 14.72
N ARG A 15 -6.36 -3.27 15.94
CA ARG A 15 -6.99 -3.82 17.14
C ARG A 15 -8.47 -3.46 17.16
N ASN A 16 -9.32 -4.46 17.40
CA ASN A 16 -10.75 -4.25 17.59
C ASN A 16 -11.02 -3.70 19.00
N GLU A 17 -11.92 -2.72 19.10
CA GLU A 17 -12.33 -2.15 20.39
C GLU A 17 -13.24 -3.12 21.16
N THR A 18 -14.12 -3.83 20.46
CA THR A 18 -15.00 -4.84 21.06
C THR A 18 -14.22 -6.14 21.20
N GLN A 19 -13.70 -6.39 22.40
CA GLN A 19 -13.05 -7.66 22.75
C GLN A 19 -14.03 -8.58 23.46
N GLU A 20 -14.93 -9.19 22.69
CA GLU A 20 -15.61 -10.39 23.17
C GLU A 20 -14.60 -11.53 23.27
N LYS A 21 -14.72 -12.36 24.31
CA LYS A 21 -13.74 -13.42 24.65
C LYS A 21 -13.47 -14.41 23.52
N THR A 22 -14.41 -14.54 22.57
CA THR A 22 -14.36 -15.47 21.44
C THR A 22 -14.21 -14.78 20.08
N ALA A 23 -14.22 -13.44 20.04
CA ALA A 23 -14.14 -12.70 18.78
C ALA A 23 -12.68 -12.46 18.36
N SER A 24 -12.48 -12.21 17.07
CA SER A 24 -11.17 -11.83 16.54
C SER A 24 -10.64 -10.58 17.23
N GLN A 25 -9.41 -10.66 17.76
CA GLN A 25 -8.77 -9.55 18.47
C GLN A 25 -8.28 -8.44 17.52
N ALA A 26 -8.08 -8.76 16.24
CA ALA A 26 -7.60 -7.81 15.26
C ALA A 26 -8.11 -8.12 13.85
N ASN A 27 -8.48 -7.07 13.13
CA ASN A 27 -8.89 -7.17 11.74
C ASN A 27 -7.70 -6.96 10.81
N LEU A 28 -7.68 -7.75 9.73
CA LEU A 28 -6.71 -7.59 8.66
C LEU A 28 -7.07 -6.36 7.83
N CYS A 29 -6.11 -5.47 7.66
CA CYS A 29 -6.28 -4.21 6.96
C CYS A 29 -5.12 -3.94 6.00
N MET A 30 -5.33 -3.01 5.07
CA MET A 30 -4.30 -2.48 4.19
C MET A 30 -4.04 -1.01 4.52
N PHE A 31 -2.77 -0.63 4.63
CA PHE A 31 -2.40 0.75 4.92
C PHE A 31 -2.60 1.66 3.70
N LEU A 32 -3.43 2.70 3.85
CA LEU A 32 -3.72 3.67 2.79
C LEU A 32 -2.97 4.99 2.96
N GLY A 33 -2.65 5.39 4.19
CA GLY A 33 -1.93 6.64 4.46
C GLY A 33 -2.25 7.26 5.81
N TYR A 34 -2.11 8.58 5.89
CA TYR A 34 -2.31 9.35 7.12
C TYR A 34 -3.60 10.17 7.03
N SER A 35 -4.27 10.40 8.15
CA SER A 35 -5.41 11.33 8.22
C SER A 35 -4.91 12.78 8.21
N GLU A 36 -5.61 13.64 7.49
CA GLU A 36 -5.33 15.08 7.45
C GLU A 36 -5.81 15.80 8.71
N VAL A 37 -6.89 15.29 9.33
CA VAL A 37 -7.61 15.98 10.42
C VAL A 37 -7.19 15.46 11.80
N LYS A 38 -6.81 14.18 11.90
CA LYS A 38 -6.51 13.51 13.18
C LYS A 38 -5.14 12.85 13.11
N LYS A 39 -4.50 12.67 14.26
CA LYS A 39 -3.25 11.89 14.37
C LYS A 39 -3.54 10.39 14.31
N ALA A 40 -4.01 9.92 13.16
CA ALA A 40 -4.43 8.54 12.92
C ALA A 40 -3.98 8.07 11.53
N TYR A 41 -3.80 6.76 11.41
CA TYR A 41 -3.56 6.08 10.15
C TYR A 41 -4.90 5.82 9.45
N LYS A 42 -4.92 6.05 8.14
CA LYS A 42 -5.99 5.66 7.24
C LYS A 42 -5.71 4.23 6.77
N VAL A 43 -6.58 3.31 7.12
CA VAL A 43 -6.47 1.89 6.77
C VAL A 43 -7.76 1.43 6.10
N TYR A 44 -7.64 0.49 5.17
CA TYR A 44 -8.78 -0.18 4.56
C TYR A 44 -9.00 -1.50 5.27
N ASP A 45 -10.17 -1.68 5.89
CA ASP A 45 -10.56 -2.94 6.50
C ASP A 45 -11.02 -3.91 5.41
N LEU A 46 -10.40 -5.09 5.35
CA LEU A 46 -10.69 -6.08 4.32
C LEU A 46 -11.96 -6.88 4.62
N GLU A 47 -12.34 -6.99 5.89
CA GLU A 47 -13.53 -7.72 6.32
C GLU A 47 -14.78 -6.88 6.07
N ASP A 48 -14.77 -5.65 6.62
CA ASP A 48 -15.89 -4.71 6.51
C ASP A 48 -15.92 -3.94 5.18
N LYS A 49 -14.87 -4.05 4.37
CA LYS A 49 -14.69 -3.34 3.08
C LYS A 49 -14.84 -1.82 3.20
N LYS A 50 -14.45 -1.26 4.35
CA LYS A 50 -14.60 0.16 4.66
C LYS A 50 -13.25 0.79 5.02
N THR A 51 -13.14 2.09 4.75
CA THR A 51 -11.97 2.84 5.19
C THR A 51 -12.17 3.29 6.64
N VAL A 52 -11.20 3.01 7.50
CA VAL A 52 -11.23 3.39 8.91
C VAL A 52 -9.98 4.20 9.27
N PHE A 53 -10.13 5.07 10.26
CA PHE A 53 -9.03 5.79 10.87
C PHE A 53 -8.74 5.20 12.24
N THR A 54 -7.48 4.84 12.49
CA THR A 54 -7.06 4.23 13.76
C THR A 54 -5.66 4.68 14.14
N VAL A 55 -5.39 4.78 15.44
CA VAL A 55 -4.07 5.14 15.97
C VAL A 55 -3.23 3.88 16.22
N ASP A 56 -3.88 2.82 16.68
CA ASP A 56 -3.23 1.56 17.06
C ASP A 56 -3.33 0.55 15.92
N CYS A 57 -2.26 0.47 15.13
CA CYS A 57 -2.07 -0.53 14.08
C CYS A 57 -0.67 -1.13 14.16
N THR A 58 -0.60 -2.45 13.99
CA THR A 58 0.66 -3.16 13.79
C THR A 58 0.90 -3.34 12.30
N PHE A 59 2.02 -2.82 11.79
CA PHE A 59 2.35 -2.86 10.37
C PHE A 59 3.37 -3.95 10.07
N LYS A 60 3.13 -4.72 9.01
CA LYS A 60 4.12 -5.59 8.40
C LYS A 60 4.49 -5.06 7.02
N GLU A 61 5.55 -4.28 6.97
CA GLU A 61 5.98 -3.56 5.76
C GLU A 61 6.51 -4.46 4.64
N THR A 62 6.86 -5.71 4.96
CA THR A 62 7.34 -6.72 3.99
C THR A 62 6.20 -7.49 3.31
N GLU A 63 4.99 -7.45 3.88
CA GLU A 63 3.83 -8.19 3.39
C GLU A 63 2.87 -7.22 2.69
N PHE A 64 2.46 -7.58 1.47
CA PHE A 64 1.50 -6.82 0.67
C PHE A 64 0.34 -7.73 0.31
N HIS A 65 -0.88 -7.17 0.35
CA HIS A 65 -2.04 -7.93 -0.09
C HIS A 65 -1.91 -8.19 -1.61
N PRO A 66 -2.10 -9.42 -2.10
CA PRO A 66 -1.96 -9.73 -3.50
C PRO A 66 -2.89 -8.83 -4.32
N HIS A 67 -2.32 -8.16 -5.32
CA HIS A 67 -3.05 -7.29 -6.20
C HIS A 67 -4.13 -8.10 -6.93
N VAL A 68 -5.41 -7.78 -6.68
CA VAL A 68 -6.50 -8.28 -7.51
C VAL A 68 -6.24 -7.76 -8.92
N PRO A 69 -5.98 -8.62 -9.93
CA PRO A 69 -5.78 -8.15 -11.29
C PRO A 69 -7.01 -7.33 -11.67
N CYS A 70 -6.76 -6.06 -11.97
CA CYS A 70 -7.77 -5.17 -12.50
C CYS A 70 -8.26 -5.78 -13.82
N SER A 71 -9.39 -6.49 -13.77
CA SER A 71 -10.01 -7.08 -14.96
C SER A 71 -10.56 -6.00 -15.91
N SER A 72 -10.72 -4.76 -15.43
CA SER A 72 -10.82 -3.62 -16.34
C SER A 72 -9.43 -3.33 -16.91
N ARG A 73 -9.08 -4.10 -17.93
CA ARG A 73 -8.27 -3.62 -19.04
C ARG A 73 -8.95 -2.33 -19.48
N MET A 74 -8.50 -1.19 -18.95
CA MET A 74 -8.81 0.09 -19.56
C MET A 74 -8.16 -0.01 -20.93
N THR A 75 -8.94 -0.37 -21.95
CA THR A 75 -8.55 -0.20 -23.33
C THR A 75 -8.32 1.29 -23.51
N THR A 76 -7.05 1.68 -23.41
CA THR A 76 -6.56 2.98 -23.79
C THR A 76 -7.12 3.28 -25.17
N THR A 77 -8.09 4.19 -25.23
CA THR A 77 -8.50 4.81 -26.47
C THR A 77 -7.28 5.58 -26.98
N SER A 78 -6.55 4.95 -27.91
CA SER A 78 -5.64 5.52 -28.90
C SER A 78 -4.87 6.79 -28.50
N ALA A 79 -3.69 6.62 -27.91
CA ALA A 79 -2.55 7.49 -28.21
C ALA A 79 -1.25 6.70 -28.03
N THR A 80 -0.61 6.40 -29.16
CA THR A 80 0.70 5.76 -29.26
C THR A 80 1.73 6.43 -28.36
N ALA A 81 2.16 5.74 -27.29
CA ALA A 81 3.40 6.07 -26.62
C ALA A 81 4.02 4.78 -26.05
N ASN A 82 4.95 4.22 -26.81
CA ASN A 82 5.88 3.19 -26.37
C ASN A 82 6.66 3.70 -25.15
N VAL A 83 6.28 3.29 -23.93
CA VAL A 83 7.14 3.40 -22.76
C VAL A 83 7.83 2.05 -22.59
N ALA A 84 9.00 1.91 -23.22
CA ALA A 84 9.85 0.75 -23.03
C ALA A 84 10.35 0.70 -21.57
N PRO A 85 10.48 -0.50 -20.95
CA PRO A 85 11.02 -0.62 -19.62
C PRO A 85 12.50 -0.22 -19.61
N TRP A 86 12.89 0.55 -18.59
CA TRP A 86 14.21 1.10 -18.31
C TRP A 86 15.38 0.28 -18.90
N ARG A 87 15.89 0.70 -20.06
CA ARG A 87 17.17 0.20 -20.58
C ARG A 87 18.31 0.86 -19.81
N LYS A 88 19.23 0.06 -19.29
CA LYS A 88 20.48 0.55 -18.69
C LYS A 88 21.28 1.32 -19.77
N PRO A 89 21.90 2.47 -19.45
CA PRO A 89 22.70 3.21 -20.42
C PRO A 89 23.97 2.39 -20.79
N PRO A 90 24.41 2.43 -22.06
CA PRO A 90 25.62 1.72 -22.48
C PRO A 90 26.87 2.34 -21.84
N ARG A 91 27.72 1.47 -21.28
CA ARG A 91 29.01 1.81 -20.70
C ARG A 91 29.94 2.26 -21.82
N LYS A 92 30.30 3.55 -21.87
CA LYS A 92 31.28 4.06 -22.84
C LYS A 92 32.67 3.58 -22.40
N THR A 93 33.31 2.73 -23.20
CA THR A 93 34.73 2.39 -23.04
C THR A 93 35.54 3.43 -23.81
N LEU A 94 36.26 4.31 -23.10
CA LEU A 94 37.23 5.22 -23.74
C LEU A 94 38.47 4.42 -24.15
N THR A 95 38.77 4.40 -25.44
CA THR A 95 40.09 4.02 -25.96
C THR A 95 40.88 5.30 -26.25
N TRP A 96 42.05 5.44 -25.66
CA TRP A 96 42.96 6.57 -25.90
C TRP A 96 43.76 6.31 -27.19
N THR A 97 43.90 7.34 -28.03
CA THR A 97 44.90 7.40 -29.12
C THR A 97 45.72 8.65 -28.92
#